data_AF-A0A966BDJ6-F1
#
_entry.id   AF-A0A966BDJ6-F1
#
_cell.length_a   1.000
_cell.length_b   1.000
_cell.length_c   1.000
_cell.angle_alpha   90.00
_cell.angle_beta   90.00
_cell.angle_gamma   90.00
#
_symmetry.space_group_name_H-M   'P 1'
#
loop_
_entity.id
_entity.type
_entity.pdbx_description
1 polymer ?
#
loop_
_entity_poly.entity_id
_entity_poly.type
_entity_poly.pdbx_seq_one_letter_code
_entity_poly.pdbx_strand_id
1 'polypeptide(L)'
;GELGSALALARTRVETLSSALRKKNSEDQEGQESLRVLGATGNLLNDLDLVSAQLSTHVTWVEGNDRALVLRTAPIDVGQFLEEALWSKRTAVLTSATLPPDLPERLGLSADSYSYTDVGSPFNFADQALLYCALHMPDPRSDTYREAVVEELTQLITAAEGRTLCLFTSWKALNETATLLADRINFPLLSQNDLPKPKLIEQFTSEPETVLLATLGFWQGIDIPGDTLSLVTIDRIPFPRPDDPLLQARRDLAGPAAFRQVDLPRAATLLAQGTGRLIRTIHDRGVVAVLDPRLGKANYRWYLVQNLPPMARTKDREEATDFLRSISRAR
;
A
#
# COMPACT_ATOMS: atom_id res chain seq x y z
N GLY A 1 29.33 15.33 -15.75
CA GLY A 1 29.53 15.19 -14.29
C GLY A 1 30.03 13.81 -13.97
N GLU A 2 30.53 13.59 -12.75
CA GLU A 2 31.15 12.32 -12.32
C GLU A 2 30.25 11.09 -12.54
N LEU A 3 28.94 11.21 -12.29
CA LEU A 3 27.98 10.13 -12.53
C LEU A 3 27.91 9.74 -14.02
N GLY A 4 27.87 10.71 -14.93
CA GLY A 4 27.84 10.43 -16.37
C GLY A 4 29.09 9.70 -16.85
N SER A 5 30.26 10.08 -16.33
CA SER A 5 31.52 9.37 -16.61
C SER A 5 31.51 7.93 -16.07
N ALA A 6 30.96 7.72 -14.87
CA ALA A 6 30.82 6.39 -14.28
C ALA A 6 29.87 5.50 -15.08
N LEU A 7 28.72 6.02 -15.54
CA LEU A 7 27.77 5.31 -16.39
C LEU A 7 28.40 4.92 -17.74
N ALA A 8 29.13 5.85 -18.37
CA ALA A 8 29.83 5.58 -19.63
C ALA A 8 30.91 4.49 -19.49
N LEU A 9 31.65 4.51 -18.37
CA LEU A 9 32.64 3.46 -18.06
C LEU A 9 31.95 2.11 -17.85
N ALA A 10 30.89 2.06 -17.05
CA ALA A 10 30.12 0.84 -16.81
C ALA A 10 29.62 0.24 -18.12
N ARG A 11 29.00 1.07 -18.98
CA ARG A 11 28.50 0.67 -20.31
C ARG A 11 29.60 0.04 -21.16
N THR A 12 30.75 0.71 -21.27
CA THR A 12 31.90 0.21 -22.06
C THR A 12 32.41 -1.14 -21.53
N ARG A 13 32.44 -1.35 -20.22
CA ARG A 13 32.86 -2.61 -19.60
C ARG A 13 31.88 -3.75 -19.87
N VAL A 14 30.57 -3.48 -19.81
CA VAL A 14 29.54 -4.47 -20.12
C VAL A 14 29.55 -4.85 -21.61
N GLU A 15 29.76 -3.89 -22.53
CA GLU A 15 29.94 -4.17 -23.96
C GLU A 15 31.17 -5.06 -24.22
N THR A 16 32.29 -4.77 -23.55
CA THR A 16 33.51 -5.57 -23.65
C THR A 16 33.27 -7.01 -23.18
N LEU A 17 32.57 -7.17 -22.04
CA LEU A 17 32.20 -8.49 -21.51
C LEU A 17 31.27 -9.25 -22.48
N SER A 18 30.24 -8.59 -23.01
CA SER A 18 29.31 -9.18 -23.97
C SER A 18 30.05 -9.66 -25.24
N SER A 19 30.99 -8.86 -25.75
CA SER A 19 31.82 -9.22 -26.90
C SER A 19 32.73 -10.42 -26.62
N ALA A 20 33.31 -10.52 -25.41
CA ALA A 20 34.13 -11.65 -25.01
C ALA A 20 33.32 -12.96 -24.90
N LEU A 21 32.11 -12.89 -24.34
CA LEU A 21 31.24 -14.06 -24.16
C LEU A 21 30.66 -14.59 -25.46
N ARG A 22 30.38 -13.73 -26.45
CA ARG A 22 29.91 -14.15 -27.79
C ARG A 22 30.92 -15.01 -28.55
N LYS A 23 32.20 -15.02 -28.15
CA LYS A 23 33.26 -15.82 -28.79
C LYS A 23 33.32 -17.26 -28.27
N LYS A 24 32.54 -17.63 -27.24
CA LYS A 24 32.47 -19.00 -26.70
C LYS A 24 31.43 -19.85 -27.46
N ASN A 25 31.71 -21.14 -27.62
CA ASN A 25 30.88 -22.10 -28.35
C ASN A 25 29.62 -22.47 -27.52
N SER A 26 28.46 -22.67 -28.16
CA SER A 26 27.16 -22.74 -27.46
C SER A 26 26.68 -24.16 -27.08
N GLU A 27 27.43 -25.20 -27.44
CA GLU A 27 26.98 -26.60 -27.32
C GLU A 27 27.35 -27.28 -25.99
N ASP A 28 28.23 -26.69 -25.18
CA ASP A 28 28.63 -27.21 -23.87
C ASP A 28 27.93 -26.48 -22.70
N GLN A 29 28.11 -27.02 -21.48
CA GLN A 29 27.53 -26.46 -20.26
C GLN A 29 28.02 -25.00 -20.02
N GLU A 30 29.27 -24.70 -20.39
CA GLU A 30 29.82 -23.34 -20.36
C GLU A 30 29.15 -22.39 -21.38
N GLY A 31 28.74 -22.91 -22.53
CA GLY A 31 27.99 -22.20 -23.56
C GLY A 31 26.59 -21.80 -23.09
N GLN A 32 25.88 -22.68 -22.38
CA GLN A 32 24.58 -22.36 -21.78
C GLN A 32 24.68 -21.31 -20.67
N GLU A 33 25.73 -21.38 -19.84
CA GLU A 33 26.01 -20.35 -18.84
C GLU A 33 26.35 -19.01 -19.50
N SER A 34 27.17 -19.03 -20.56
CA SER A 34 27.52 -17.86 -21.35
C SER A 34 26.28 -17.19 -21.96
N LEU A 35 25.30 -17.96 -22.45
CA LEU A 35 24.04 -17.42 -22.96
C LEU A 35 23.20 -16.71 -21.88
N ARG A 36 23.16 -17.25 -20.66
CA ARG A 36 22.47 -16.59 -19.54
C ARG A 36 23.13 -15.27 -19.18
N VAL A 37 24.47 -15.26 -19.10
CA VAL A 37 25.23 -14.03 -18.82
C VAL A 37 25.07 -13.03 -19.96
N LEU A 38 25.01 -13.47 -21.22
CA LEU A 38 24.72 -12.59 -22.36
C LEU A 38 23.35 -11.93 -22.24
N GLY A 39 22.32 -12.67 -21.85
CA GLY A 39 21.00 -12.09 -21.55
C GLY A 39 21.06 -11.03 -20.45
N ALA A 40 21.76 -11.32 -19.34
CA ALA A 40 21.93 -10.39 -18.23
C ALA A 40 22.70 -9.12 -18.63
N THR A 41 23.78 -9.25 -19.43
CA THR A 41 24.54 -8.09 -19.95
C THR A 41 23.71 -7.24 -20.89
N GLY A 42 22.86 -7.85 -21.73
CA GLY A 42 21.92 -7.12 -22.58
C GLY A 42 20.94 -6.27 -21.78
N ASN A 43 20.33 -6.85 -20.73
CA ASN A 43 19.43 -6.12 -19.83
C ASN A 43 20.16 -4.95 -19.14
N LEU A 44 21.36 -5.19 -18.62
CA LEU A 44 22.14 -4.16 -17.95
C LEU A 44 22.54 -3.01 -18.91
N LEU A 45 22.86 -3.32 -20.17
CA LEU A 45 23.12 -2.27 -21.17
C LEU A 45 21.87 -1.42 -21.43
N ASN A 46 20.70 -2.03 -21.56
CA ASN A 46 19.45 -1.30 -21.72
C ASN A 46 19.16 -0.38 -20.52
N ASP A 47 19.39 -0.87 -19.29
CA ASP A 47 19.22 -0.09 -18.07
C ASP A 47 20.19 1.12 -18.03
N LEU A 48 21.46 0.89 -18.39
CA LEU A 48 22.48 1.95 -18.45
C LEU A 48 22.14 2.99 -19.52
N ASP A 49 21.65 2.57 -20.69
CA ASP A 49 21.24 3.46 -21.76
C ASP A 49 20.02 4.29 -21.36
N LEU A 50 19.02 3.67 -20.72
CA LEU A 50 17.83 4.35 -20.21
C LEU A 50 18.17 5.43 -19.18
N VAL A 51 19.02 5.10 -18.20
CA VAL A 51 19.46 6.04 -17.18
C VAL A 51 20.28 7.19 -17.79
N SER A 52 21.13 6.87 -18.78
CA SER A 52 21.98 7.86 -19.44
C SER A 52 21.21 8.81 -20.36
N ALA A 53 20.08 8.36 -20.91
CA ALA A 53 19.27 9.14 -21.83
C ALA A 53 18.55 10.33 -21.16
N GLN A 54 18.38 10.33 -19.83
CA GLN A 54 17.73 11.40 -19.07
C GLN A 54 16.39 11.87 -19.67
N LEU A 55 15.54 10.90 -20.04
CA LEU A 55 14.26 11.16 -20.68
C LEU A 55 13.35 11.99 -19.76
N SER A 56 12.72 13.03 -20.30
CA SER A 56 11.75 13.87 -19.56
C SER A 56 10.49 13.11 -19.11
N THR A 57 10.22 11.96 -19.71
CA THR A 57 9.12 11.05 -19.35
C THR A 57 9.46 10.13 -18.19
N HIS A 58 10.70 10.18 -17.70
CA HIS A 58 11.20 9.35 -16.61
C HIS A 58 11.73 10.20 -15.47
N VAL A 59 11.74 9.62 -14.28
CA VAL A 59 12.42 10.17 -13.12
C VAL A 59 13.48 9.19 -12.63
N THR A 60 14.67 9.73 -12.38
CA THR A 60 15.83 8.96 -11.92
C THR A 60 16.22 9.44 -10.54
N TRP A 61 16.38 8.52 -9.59
CA TRP A 61 16.78 8.83 -8.21
C TRP A 61 17.72 7.75 -7.66
N VAL A 62 18.40 8.08 -6.57
CA VAL A 62 19.19 7.11 -5.80
C VAL A 62 18.46 6.82 -4.50
N GLU A 63 18.35 5.56 -4.14
CA GLU A 63 17.83 5.12 -2.85
C GLU A 63 18.75 4.08 -2.20
N GLY A 64 18.51 3.79 -0.92
CA GLY A 64 19.33 2.86 -0.14
C GLY A 64 20.15 3.56 0.92
N ASN A 65 21.04 2.81 1.56
CA ASN A 65 21.97 3.33 2.55
C ASN A 65 23.40 3.37 1.98
N ASP A 66 24.33 3.94 2.74
CA ASP A 66 25.74 4.09 2.32
C ASP A 66 26.42 2.78 1.90
N ARG A 67 25.88 1.62 2.30
CA ARG A 67 26.42 0.29 1.97
C ARG A 67 25.73 -0.37 0.77
N ALA A 68 24.57 0.11 0.36
CA ALA A 68 23.75 -0.48 -0.69
C ALA A 68 22.92 0.60 -1.40
N LEU A 69 23.60 1.46 -2.16
CA LEU A 69 22.95 2.44 -3.02
C LEU A 69 22.43 1.79 -4.30
N VAL A 70 21.21 2.15 -4.68
CA VAL A 70 20.55 1.68 -5.89
C VAL A 70 20.13 2.91 -6.70
N LEU A 71 20.59 2.97 -7.94
CA LEU A 71 20.11 3.95 -8.92
C LEU A 71 18.85 3.39 -9.57
N ARG A 72 17.74 4.12 -9.45
CA ARG A 72 16.45 3.76 -10.05
C ARG A 72 16.08 4.75 -11.13
N THR A 73 15.40 4.23 -12.15
CA THR A 73 14.69 5.01 -13.15
C THR A 73 13.30 4.42 -13.32
N ALA A 74 12.29 5.28 -13.40
CA ALA A 74 10.91 4.86 -13.63
C ALA A 74 10.16 5.84 -14.53
N PRO A 75 9.25 5.36 -15.39
CA PRO A 75 8.38 6.24 -16.17
C PRO A 75 7.41 6.99 -15.24
N ILE A 76 7.24 8.29 -15.49
CA ILE A 76 6.30 9.15 -14.76
C ILE A 76 4.86 8.74 -15.11
N ASP A 77 4.61 8.53 -16.41
CA ASP A 77 3.36 8.05 -16.99
C ASP A 77 3.60 6.75 -17.76
N VAL A 78 2.68 5.79 -17.64
CA VAL A 78 2.79 4.47 -18.28
C VAL A 78 1.81 4.27 -19.44
N GLY A 79 0.90 5.21 -19.68
CA GLY A 79 -0.19 5.05 -20.64
C GLY A 79 0.34 4.83 -22.06
N GLN A 80 1.25 5.69 -22.52
CA GLN A 80 1.86 5.54 -23.84
C GLN A 80 2.63 4.21 -23.96
N PHE A 81 3.38 3.84 -22.92
CA PHE A 81 4.14 2.60 -22.93
C PHE A 81 3.21 1.37 -23.03
N LEU A 82 2.10 1.38 -22.27
CA LEU A 82 1.13 0.30 -22.30
C LEU A 82 0.36 0.24 -23.61
N GLU A 83 0.08 1.38 -24.25
CA GLU A 83 -0.54 1.41 -25.57
C GLU A 83 0.32 0.69 -26.62
N GLU A 84 1.61 1.04 -26.69
CA GLU A 84 2.56 0.46 -27.65
C GLU A 84 2.92 -1.01 -27.34
N ALA A 85 3.00 -1.36 -26.05
CA ALA A 85 3.48 -2.68 -25.62
C ALA A 85 2.35 -3.70 -25.43
N LEU A 86 1.14 -3.26 -25.09
CA LEU A 86 0.08 -4.11 -24.57
C LEU A 86 -1.26 -3.89 -25.29
N TRP A 87 -1.87 -2.71 -25.18
CA TRP A 87 -3.25 -2.47 -25.62
C TRP A 87 -3.42 -2.65 -27.12
N SER A 88 -2.48 -2.17 -27.93
CA SER A 88 -2.50 -2.33 -29.40
C SER A 88 -2.28 -3.77 -29.89
N LYS A 89 -1.82 -4.68 -29.02
CA LYS A 89 -1.40 -6.04 -29.40
C LYS A 89 -2.31 -7.14 -28.89
N ARG A 90 -3.04 -6.90 -27.80
CA ARG A 90 -3.89 -7.91 -27.17
C ARG A 90 -5.01 -7.29 -26.35
N THR A 91 -6.14 -7.98 -26.29
CA THR A 91 -7.19 -7.70 -25.31
C THR A 91 -6.73 -8.14 -23.92
N ALA A 92 -6.92 -7.28 -22.91
CA ALA A 92 -6.59 -7.57 -21.52
C ALA A 92 -7.85 -7.52 -20.64
N VAL A 93 -7.97 -8.46 -19.71
CA VAL A 93 -9.00 -8.43 -18.66
C VAL A 93 -8.33 -8.01 -17.37
N LEU A 94 -8.66 -6.81 -16.90
CA LEU A 94 -8.18 -6.28 -15.62
C LEU A 94 -9.25 -6.54 -14.56
N THR A 95 -8.93 -7.34 -13.55
CA THR A 95 -9.84 -7.63 -12.43
C THR A 95 -9.14 -7.38 -11.10
N SER A 96 -9.84 -6.71 -10.18
CA SER A 96 -9.41 -6.46 -8.82
C SER A 96 -10.65 -6.18 -7.97
N ALA A 97 -10.59 -6.54 -6.69
CA ALA A 97 -11.62 -6.14 -5.72
C ALA A 97 -11.66 -4.62 -5.49
N THR A 98 -10.60 -3.89 -5.88
CA THR A 98 -10.49 -2.44 -5.76
C THR A 98 -9.87 -1.88 -7.04
N LEU A 99 -10.69 -1.66 -8.07
CA LEU A 99 -10.31 -0.87 -9.24
C LEU A 99 -10.76 0.58 -9.01
N PRO A 100 -9.82 1.55 -8.95
CA PRO A 100 -10.22 2.93 -8.77
C PRO A 100 -10.88 3.45 -10.07
N PRO A 101 -11.90 4.34 -9.98
CA PRO A 101 -12.64 4.80 -11.17
C PRO A 101 -11.78 5.49 -12.23
N ASP A 102 -10.67 6.10 -11.82
CA ASP A 102 -9.69 6.80 -12.67
C ASP A 102 -8.62 5.86 -13.27
N LEU A 103 -8.68 4.55 -13.01
CA LEU A 103 -7.68 3.60 -13.49
C LEU A 103 -7.52 3.63 -15.03
N PRO A 104 -8.58 3.67 -15.86
CA PRO A 104 -8.41 3.64 -17.31
C PRO A 104 -7.55 4.80 -17.83
N GLU A 105 -7.82 6.02 -17.36
CA GLU A 105 -7.05 7.23 -17.72
C GLU A 105 -5.58 7.07 -17.34
N ARG A 106 -5.31 6.55 -16.13
CA ARG A 106 -3.94 6.30 -15.62
C ARG A 106 -3.19 5.20 -16.38
N LEU A 107 -3.92 4.33 -17.08
CA LEU A 107 -3.37 3.28 -17.93
C LEU A 107 -3.32 3.69 -19.41
N GLY A 108 -3.70 4.92 -19.76
CA GLY A 108 -3.74 5.42 -21.13
C GLY A 108 -4.90 4.89 -21.97
N LEU A 109 -5.94 4.33 -21.35
CA LEU A 109 -7.10 3.81 -22.07
C LEU A 109 -8.09 4.94 -22.38
N SER A 110 -8.47 5.07 -23.65
CA SER A 110 -9.53 5.98 -24.10
C SER A 110 -10.92 5.44 -23.72
N ALA A 111 -11.90 6.33 -23.53
CA ALA A 111 -13.26 5.93 -23.12
C ALA A 111 -13.92 4.89 -24.05
N ASP A 112 -13.58 4.92 -25.34
CA ASP A 112 -14.15 4.02 -26.36
C ASP A 112 -13.37 2.69 -26.48
N SER A 113 -12.21 2.56 -25.81
CA SER A 113 -11.33 1.39 -25.93
C SER A 113 -11.46 0.39 -24.78
N TYR A 114 -12.40 0.59 -23.84
CA TYR A 114 -12.64 -0.36 -22.75
C TYR A 114 -14.11 -0.49 -22.38
N SER A 115 -14.46 -1.65 -21.80
CA SER A 115 -15.71 -1.86 -21.08
C SER A 115 -15.43 -1.98 -19.60
N TYR A 116 -16.23 -1.31 -18.77
CA TYR A 116 -16.16 -1.43 -17.31
C TYR A 116 -17.41 -2.11 -16.77
N THR A 117 -17.23 -3.00 -15.81
CA THR A 117 -18.34 -3.66 -15.11
C THR A 117 -17.98 -3.81 -13.64
N ASP A 118 -18.76 -3.18 -12.78
CA ASP A 118 -18.76 -3.44 -11.35
C ASP A 118 -19.76 -4.57 -11.07
N VAL A 119 -19.24 -5.71 -10.62
CA VAL A 119 -20.06 -6.88 -10.27
C VAL A 119 -20.62 -6.80 -8.84
N GLY A 120 -20.29 -5.73 -8.12
CA GLY A 120 -20.68 -5.53 -6.72
C GLY A 120 -19.95 -6.46 -5.76
N SER A 121 -20.23 -6.28 -4.47
CA SER A 121 -19.80 -7.20 -3.43
C SER A 121 -20.93 -8.16 -3.06
N PRO A 122 -20.64 -9.45 -2.81
CA PRO A 122 -21.63 -10.37 -2.25
C PRO A 122 -21.94 -10.10 -0.76
N PHE A 123 -21.21 -9.18 -0.11
CA PHE A 123 -21.32 -8.92 1.33
C PHE A 123 -22.30 -7.78 1.63
N ASN A 124 -23.04 -7.92 2.73
CA ASN A 124 -23.91 -6.88 3.25
C ASN A 124 -23.15 -5.99 4.22
N PHE A 125 -22.30 -5.11 3.69
CA PHE A 125 -21.47 -4.20 4.49
C PHE A 125 -22.26 -3.29 5.42
N ALA A 126 -23.48 -2.91 5.04
CA ALA A 126 -24.31 -2.01 5.86
C ALA A 126 -24.65 -2.63 7.22
N ASP A 127 -24.90 -3.94 7.27
CA ASP A 127 -25.25 -4.66 8.49
C ASP A 127 -24.05 -5.39 9.14
N GLN A 128 -23.05 -5.74 8.33
CA GLN A 128 -21.86 -6.46 8.80
C GLN A 128 -20.79 -5.54 9.38
N ALA A 129 -20.68 -4.31 8.87
CA ALA A 129 -19.54 -3.46 9.18
C ALA A 129 -19.92 -2.01 9.49
N LEU A 130 -19.19 -1.44 10.45
CA LEU A 130 -19.33 -0.06 10.88
C LEU A 130 -18.03 0.70 10.63
N LEU A 131 -18.12 1.80 9.89
CA LEU A 131 -17.05 2.78 9.73
C LEU A 131 -17.17 3.84 10.83
N TYR A 132 -16.25 3.78 11.78
CA TYR A 132 -16.11 4.77 12.84
C TYR A 132 -15.04 5.81 12.48
N CYS A 133 -15.38 7.10 12.59
CA CYS A 133 -14.42 8.20 12.49
C CYS A 133 -14.38 9.01 13.79
N ALA A 134 -13.22 9.00 14.45
CA ALA A 134 -13.01 9.68 15.73
C ALA A 134 -12.86 11.21 15.54
N LEU A 135 -13.97 11.94 15.43
CA LEU A 135 -13.98 13.38 15.14
C LEU A 135 -13.43 14.26 16.27
N HIS A 136 -13.40 13.75 17.49
CA HIS A 136 -12.88 14.44 18.67
C HIS A 136 -11.35 14.43 18.75
N MET A 137 -10.69 13.59 17.94
CA MET A 137 -9.23 13.50 17.91
C MET A 137 -8.58 14.86 17.59
N PRO A 138 -7.42 15.16 18.21
CA PRO A 138 -6.64 16.35 17.85
C PRO A 138 -6.12 16.27 16.41
N ASP A 139 -5.58 17.38 15.90
CA ASP A 139 -4.94 17.36 14.57
C ASP A 139 -3.81 16.32 14.54
N PRO A 140 -3.72 15.46 13.50
CA PRO A 140 -2.63 14.49 13.35
C PRO A 140 -1.21 15.07 13.41
N ARG A 141 -1.04 16.38 13.24
CA ARG A 141 0.25 17.09 13.37
C ARG A 141 0.56 17.55 14.79
N SER A 142 -0.39 17.47 15.71
CA SER A 142 -0.21 17.86 17.11
C SER A 142 0.61 16.82 17.88
N ASP A 143 1.42 17.29 18.85
CA ASP A 143 2.21 16.42 19.72
C ASP A 143 1.33 15.56 20.63
N THR A 144 0.14 16.03 21.01
CA THR A 144 -0.81 15.27 21.84
C THR A 144 -1.55 14.17 21.09
N TYR A 145 -1.38 14.10 19.76
CA TYR A 145 -2.11 13.15 18.93
C TYR A 145 -1.77 11.70 19.23
N ARG A 146 -0.50 11.38 19.50
CA ARG A 146 -0.09 9.98 19.76
C ARG A 146 -0.71 9.45 21.04
N GLU A 147 -0.74 10.26 22.10
CA GLU A 147 -1.36 9.88 23.37
C GLU A 147 -2.87 9.66 23.22
N ALA A 148 -3.55 10.56 22.49
CA ALA A 148 -4.97 10.41 22.18
C ALA A 148 -5.25 9.13 21.36
N VAL A 149 -4.37 8.78 20.40
CA VAL A 149 -4.49 7.53 19.63
C VAL A 149 -4.39 6.32 20.55
N VAL A 150 -3.43 6.30 21.48
CA VAL A 150 -3.28 5.19 22.42
C VAL A 150 -4.51 5.05 23.31
N GLU A 151 -5.05 6.15 23.85
CA GLU A 151 -6.27 6.12 24.67
C GLU A 151 -7.47 5.57 23.88
N GLU A 152 -7.66 6.07 22.67
CA GLU A 152 -8.76 5.64 21.79
C GLU A 152 -8.61 4.17 21.39
N LEU A 153 -7.40 3.72 21.06
CA LEU A 153 -7.09 2.32 20.76
C LEU A 153 -7.36 1.42 21.96
N THR A 154 -6.98 1.81 23.18
CA THR A 154 -7.25 1.02 24.39
C THR A 154 -8.75 0.73 24.52
N GLN A 155 -9.62 1.73 24.36
CA GLN A 155 -11.06 1.55 24.46
C GLN A 155 -11.61 0.60 23.39
N LEU A 156 -11.18 0.78 22.14
CA LEU A 156 -11.65 -0.02 21.01
C LEU A 156 -11.13 -1.47 21.09
N ILE A 157 -9.86 -1.67 21.43
CA ILE A 157 -9.23 -2.99 21.60
C ILE A 157 -9.90 -3.77 22.71
N THR A 158 -10.18 -3.12 23.85
CA THR A 158 -10.91 -3.76 24.95
C THR A 158 -12.31 -4.17 24.53
N ALA A 159 -13.02 -3.34 23.77
CA ALA A 159 -14.34 -3.70 23.25
C ALA A 159 -14.29 -4.82 22.20
N ALA A 160 -13.19 -4.95 21.47
CA ALA A 160 -12.94 -6.00 20.48
C ALA A 160 -12.33 -7.29 21.07
N GLU A 161 -12.03 -7.32 22.38
CA GLU A 161 -11.36 -8.43 23.06
C GLU A 161 -10.07 -8.86 22.34
N GLY A 162 -9.21 -7.89 22.05
CA GLY A 162 -7.90 -8.14 21.45
C GLY A 162 -7.91 -8.31 19.94
N ARG A 163 -8.99 -8.79 19.30
CA ARG A 163 -9.15 -9.16 17.87
C ARG A 163 -8.97 -8.01 16.86
N THR A 164 -7.79 -7.41 16.88
CA THR A 164 -7.55 -6.07 16.36
C THR A 164 -6.32 -6.02 15.48
N LEU A 165 -6.49 -5.41 14.32
CA LEU A 165 -5.41 -4.98 13.46
C LEU A 165 -5.29 -3.45 13.50
N CYS A 166 -4.17 -2.93 13.98
CA CYS A 166 -3.86 -1.51 13.91
C CYS A 166 -2.89 -1.20 12.76
N LEU A 167 -3.33 -0.38 11.82
CA LEU A 167 -2.58 0.04 10.64
C LEU A 167 -2.01 1.44 10.82
N PHE A 168 -0.70 1.54 10.72
CA PHE A 168 0.04 2.79 10.87
C PHE A 168 0.63 3.26 9.55
N THR A 169 0.65 4.59 9.39
CA THR A 169 1.28 5.28 8.25
C THR A 169 2.80 5.37 8.34
N SER A 170 3.40 5.09 9.50
CA SER A 170 4.87 5.07 9.66
C SER A 170 5.34 4.09 10.73
N TRP A 171 6.59 3.64 10.60
CA TRP A 171 7.25 2.81 11.61
C TRP A 171 7.42 3.51 12.95
N LYS A 172 7.71 4.81 12.94
CA LYS A 172 7.81 5.61 14.16
C LYS A 172 6.51 5.56 14.95
N ALA A 173 5.39 5.81 14.28
CA ALA A 173 4.05 5.74 14.86
C ALA A 173 3.73 4.36 15.45
N LEU A 174 4.07 3.30 14.71
CA LEU A 174 3.87 1.91 15.14
C LEU A 174 4.67 1.63 16.42
N ASN A 175 5.97 1.91 16.41
CA ASN A 175 6.86 1.59 17.53
C ASN A 175 6.49 2.38 18.80
N GLU A 176 6.20 3.68 18.68
CA GLU A 176 5.75 4.51 19.80
C GLU A 176 4.44 3.98 20.40
N THR A 177 3.49 3.59 19.55
CA THR A 177 2.21 3.03 20.00
C THR A 177 2.41 1.66 20.67
N ALA A 178 3.28 0.81 20.13
CA ALA A 178 3.59 -0.50 20.70
C ALA A 178 4.08 -0.37 22.15
N THR A 179 5.03 0.54 22.39
CA THR A 179 5.55 0.80 23.73
C THR A 179 4.47 1.31 24.69
N LEU A 180 3.65 2.27 24.25
CA LEU A 180 2.64 2.89 25.12
C LEU A 180 1.42 2.00 25.39
N LEU A 181 1.10 1.09 24.46
CA LEU A 181 -0.08 0.24 24.53
C LEU A 181 0.15 -1.02 25.35
N ALA A 182 1.39 -1.54 25.39
CA ALA A 182 1.74 -2.79 26.08
C ALA A 182 1.28 -2.82 27.55
N ASP A 183 1.36 -1.69 28.26
CA ASP A 183 0.95 -1.58 29.67
C ASP A 183 -0.54 -1.22 29.87
N ARG A 184 -1.30 -1.05 28.79
CA ARG A 184 -2.69 -0.57 28.82
C ARG A 184 -3.73 -1.60 28.39
N ILE A 185 -3.29 -2.72 27.81
CA ILE A 185 -4.17 -3.79 27.34
C ILE A 185 -3.78 -5.12 27.96
N ASN A 186 -4.76 -6.01 28.14
CA ASN A 186 -4.54 -7.35 28.71
C ASN A 186 -4.52 -8.44 27.62
N PHE A 187 -4.17 -8.07 26.38
CA PHE A 187 -4.17 -8.96 25.23
C PHE A 187 -2.74 -9.11 24.69
N PRO A 188 -2.37 -10.27 24.11
CA PRO A 188 -1.13 -10.42 23.37
C PRO A 188 -0.97 -9.30 22.34
N LEU A 189 0.20 -8.66 22.35
CA LEU A 189 0.53 -7.57 21.45
C LEU A 189 1.67 -8.01 20.53
N LEU A 190 1.37 -8.07 19.24
CA LEU A 190 2.33 -8.36 18.19
C LEU A 190 2.67 -7.09 17.42
N SER A 191 3.95 -6.87 17.15
CA SER A 191 4.46 -5.82 16.28
C SER A 191 5.04 -6.44 15.01
N GLN A 192 4.89 -5.73 13.88
CA GLN A 192 5.49 -6.12 12.61
C GLN A 192 7.02 -6.39 12.69
N ASN A 193 7.71 -5.81 13.67
CA ASN A 193 9.15 -5.99 13.87
C ASN A 193 9.52 -7.30 14.60
N ASP A 194 8.57 -7.99 15.21
CA ASP A 194 8.87 -9.10 16.12
C ASP A 194 9.24 -10.38 15.37
N LEU A 195 8.54 -10.65 14.25
CA LEU A 195 8.69 -11.88 13.47
C LEU A 195 8.63 -11.62 11.97
N PRO A 196 9.23 -12.51 11.15
CA PRO A 196 9.00 -12.51 9.71
C PRO A 196 7.51 -12.59 9.38
N LYS A 197 7.08 -11.86 8.33
CA LYS A 197 5.68 -11.72 7.90
C LYS A 197 4.87 -13.03 7.95
N PRO A 198 5.32 -14.18 7.39
CA PRO A 198 4.55 -15.43 7.44
C PRO A 198 4.24 -15.91 8.87
N LYS A 199 5.23 -15.87 9.76
CA LYS A 199 5.08 -16.32 11.16
C LYS A 199 4.20 -15.39 11.97
N LEU A 200 4.29 -14.08 11.72
CA LEU A 200 3.47 -13.10 12.41
C LEU A 200 1.98 -13.28 12.09
N ILE A 201 1.66 -13.57 10.82
CA ILE A 201 0.28 -13.86 10.40
C ILE A 201 -0.19 -15.18 11.00
N GLU A 202 0.65 -16.21 10.98
CA GLU A 202 0.34 -17.52 11.57
C GLU A 202 -0.04 -17.36 13.04
N GLN A 203 0.81 -16.69 13.83
CA GLN A 203 0.56 -16.44 15.25
C GLN A 203 -0.70 -15.60 15.49
N PHE A 204 -0.87 -14.51 14.74
CA PHE A 204 -2.08 -13.69 14.82
C PHE A 204 -3.34 -14.49 14.51
N THR A 205 -3.30 -15.40 13.54
CA THR A 205 -4.44 -16.21 13.13
C THR A 205 -4.74 -17.33 14.13
N SER A 206 -3.71 -17.92 14.75
CA SER A 206 -3.87 -19.01 15.73
C SER A 206 -4.33 -18.55 17.11
N GLU A 207 -4.13 -17.26 17.44
CA GLU A 207 -4.48 -16.66 18.72
C GLU A 207 -5.49 -15.52 18.49
N PRO A 208 -6.81 -15.80 18.43
CA PRO A 208 -7.82 -14.80 18.05
C PRO A 208 -7.80 -13.52 18.88
N GLU A 209 -7.50 -13.62 20.18
CA GLU A 209 -7.55 -12.49 21.12
C GLU A 209 -6.27 -11.64 21.09
N THR A 210 -5.65 -11.50 19.91
CA THR A 210 -4.35 -10.85 19.73
C THR A 210 -4.49 -9.53 18.99
N VAL A 211 -3.74 -8.53 19.45
CA VAL A 211 -3.59 -7.24 18.76
C VAL A 211 -2.34 -7.27 17.88
N LEU A 212 -2.49 -6.94 16.61
CA LEU A 212 -1.35 -6.80 15.68
C LEU A 212 -1.19 -5.36 15.21
N LEU A 213 -0.02 -4.78 15.51
CA LEU A 213 0.41 -3.47 15.03
C LEU A 213 1.26 -3.64 13.76
N ALA A 214 0.80 -3.06 12.65
CA ALA A 214 1.47 -3.18 11.37
C ALA A 214 1.43 -1.88 10.56
N THR A 215 2.37 -1.73 9.63
CA THR A 215 2.30 -0.68 8.62
C THR A 215 1.27 -1.04 7.55
N LEU A 216 0.68 -0.05 6.89
CA LEU A 216 -0.34 -0.27 5.84
C LEU A 216 0.11 -1.21 4.71
N GLY A 217 1.40 -1.21 4.37
CA GLY A 217 1.95 -2.08 3.33
C GLY A 217 2.04 -3.56 3.75
N PHE A 218 1.99 -3.87 5.05
CA PHE A 218 2.16 -5.24 5.53
C PHE A 218 1.09 -6.18 4.98
N TRP A 219 -0.15 -5.71 4.85
CA TRP A 219 -1.33 -6.55 4.61
C TRP A 219 -1.68 -6.81 3.14
N GLN A 220 -0.85 -6.35 2.21
CA GLN A 220 -1.00 -6.75 0.81
C GLN A 220 -0.75 -8.25 0.66
N GLY A 221 -1.71 -8.93 0.04
CA GLY A 221 -1.62 -10.36 -0.32
C GLY A 221 -1.80 -11.35 0.82
N ILE A 222 -2.38 -10.95 1.96
CA ILE A 222 -2.64 -11.86 3.09
C ILE A 222 -4.13 -12.11 3.26
N ASP A 223 -4.50 -13.36 3.47
CA ASP A 223 -5.83 -13.80 3.89
C ASP A 223 -5.89 -14.18 5.37
N ILE A 224 -6.67 -13.45 6.16
CA ILE A 224 -6.96 -13.81 7.55
C ILE A 224 -8.43 -14.23 7.56
N PRO A 225 -8.72 -15.52 7.68
CA PRO A 225 -10.08 -16.00 7.76
C PRO A 225 -10.67 -15.77 9.16
N GLY A 226 -11.97 -15.50 9.22
CA GLY A 226 -12.82 -15.81 10.36
C GLY A 226 -12.81 -14.82 11.54
N ASP A 227 -12.98 -15.38 12.74
CA ASP A 227 -13.31 -14.65 13.97
C ASP A 227 -12.19 -13.80 14.58
N THR A 228 -10.97 -13.96 14.06
CA THR A 228 -9.74 -13.35 14.57
C THR A 228 -9.70 -11.82 14.39
N LEU A 229 -10.47 -11.28 13.43
CA LEU A 229 -10.42 -9.85 13.10
C LEU A 229 -11.80 -9.21 13.15
N SER A 230 -12.11 -8.52 14.24
CA SER A 230 -13.35 -7.73 14.40
C SER A 230 -13.09 -6.22 14.35
N LEU A 231 -11.83 -5.78 14.50
CA LEU A 231 -11.47 -4.37 14.49
C LEU A 231 -10.27 -4.13 13.57
N VAL A 232 -10.42 -3.24 12.60
CA VAL A 232 -9.30 -2.66 11.83
C VAL A 232 -9.22 -1.17 12.17
N THR A 233 -8.08 -0.73 12.70
CA THR A 233 -7.84 0.69 12.97
C THR A 233 -6.84 1.27 11.99
N ILE A 234 -7.02 2.53 11.63
CA ILE A 234 -6.12 3.29 10.76
C ILE A 234 -5.81 4.59 11.50
N ASP A 235 -4.54 4.78 11.87
CA ASP A 235 -4.17 5.97 12.65
C ASP A 235 -4.42 7.23 11.83
N ARG A 236 -3.82 7.33 10.64
CA ARG A 236 -3.90 8.51 9.78
C ARG A 236 -4.33 8.15 8.37
N ILE A 237 -4.97 9.10 7.68
CA ILE A 237 -5.22 8.97 6.24
C ILE A 237 -3.85 8.81 5.54
N PRO A 238 -3.67 7.75 4.73
CA PRO A 238 -2.36 7.38 4.19
C PRO A 238 -2.00 8.18 2.95
N PHE A 239 -1.84 9.49 3.12
CA PHE A 239 -1.28 10.32 2.07
C PHE A 239 0.15 9.89 1.76
N PRO A 240 0.51 9.85 0.47
CA PRO A 240 1.87 9.53 0.08
C PRO A 240 2.87 10.53 0.67
N ARG A 241 4.09 10.06 0.89
CA ARG A 241 5.13 10.91 1.45
C ARG A 241 5.52 12.02 0.45
N PRO A 242 5.88 13.22 0.93
CA PRO A 242 6.34 14.30 0.07
C PRO A 242 7.65 13.99 -0.65
N ASP A 243 8.52 13.20 -0.01
CA ASP A 243 9.88 12.86 -0.44
C ASP A 243 9.96 11.64 -1.38
N ASP A 244 8.82 11.05 -1.78
CA ASP A 244 8.79 10.00 -2.80
C ASP A 244 9.12 10.59 -4.18
N PRO A 245 10.25 10.21 -4.82
CA PRO A 245 10.70 10.87 -6.05
C PRO A 245 9.76 10.66 -7.23
N LEU A 246 9.15 9.47 -7.34
CA LEU A 246 8.23 9.17 -8.42
C LEU A 246 6.92 9.94 -8.27
N LEU A 247 6.39 10.00 -7.06
CA LEU A 247 5.19 10.77 -6.79
C LEU A 247 5.46 12.26 -6.89
N GLN A 248 6.65 12.74 -6.51
CA GLN A 248 7.05 14.13 -6.73
C GLN A 248 7.04 14.47 -8.23
N ALA A 249 7.66 13.65 -9.08
CA ALA A 249 7.63 13.88 -10.53
C ALA A 249 6.20 13.88 -11.10
N ARG A 250 5.31 13.02 -10.60
CA ARG A 250 3.88 13.03 -10.96
C ARG A 250 3.15 14.27 -10.47
N ARG A 251 3.47 14.77 -9.27
CA ARG A 251 2.91 16.02 -8.72
C ARG A 251 3.36 17.21 -9.56
N ASP A 252 4.63 17.25 -9.96
CA ASP A 252 5.17 18.32 -10.80
C ASP A 252 4.47 18.36 -12.16
N LEU A 253 4.22 17.18 -12.76
CA LEU A 253 3.46 17.06 -14.00
C LEU A 253 1.99 17.51 -13.85
N ALA A 254 1.33 17.15 -12.74
CA ALA A 254 -0.06 17.52 -12.46
C ALA A 254 -0.22 18.98 -11.99
N GLY A 255 0.86 19.64 -11.57
CA GLY A 255 0.87 21.04 -11.13
C GLY A 255 -0.16 21.33 -10.03
N PRO A 256 -1.00 22.38 -10.18
CA PRO A 256 -2.02 22.74 -9.17
C PRO A 256 -3.04 21.64 -8.86
N ALA A 257 -3.20 20.66 -9.75
CA ALA A 257 -4.13 19.55 -9.56
C ALA A 257 -3.51 18.34 -8.82
N ALA A 258 -2.22 18.40 -8.49
CA ALA A 258 -1.44 17.30 -7.89
C ALA A 258 -2.14 16.61 -6.70
N PHE A 259 -2.71 17.38 -5.78
CA PHE A 259 -3.42 16.80 -4.64
C PHE A 259 -4.62 15.94 -5.09
N ARG A 260 -5.42 16.43 -6.06
CA ARG A 260 -6.64 15.74 -6.53
C ARG A 260 -6.34 14.58 -7.48
N GLN A 261 -5.28 14.67 -8.29
CA GLN A 261 -4.96 13.68 -9.33
C GLN A 261 -3.92 12.64 -8.87
N VAL A 262 -3.10 12.94 -7.86
CA VAL A 262 -2.00 12.06 -7.41
C VAL A 262 -2.22 11.61 -5.98
N ASP A 263 -2.27 12.55 -5.03
CA ASP A 263 -2.23 12.20 -3.60
C ASP A 263 -3.55 11.61 -3.10
N LEU A 264 -4.69 12.21 -3.47
CA LEU A 264 -6.01 11.80 -3.02
C LEU A 264 -6.42 10.43 -3.58
N PRO A 265 -6.27 10.10 -4.88
CA PRO A 265 -6.55 8.77 -5.40
C PRO A 265 -5.66 7.71 -4.75
N ARG A 266 -4.36 8.01 -4.55
CA ARG A 266 -3.43 7.10 -3.89
C ARG A 266 -3.85 6.81 -2.45
N ALA A 267 -4.22 7.84 -1.69
CA ALA A 267 -4.71 7.69 -0.33
C ALA A 267 -6.02 6.89 -0.27
N ALA A 268 -6.94 7.15 -1.19
CA ALA A 268 -8.21 6.40 -1.29
C ALA A 268 -7.96 4.90 -1.53
N THR A 269 -7.08 4.55 -2.48
CA THR A 269 -6.72 3.15 -2.75
C THR A 269 -6.10 2.48 -1.53
N LEU A 270 -5.14 3.12 -0.86
CA LEU A 270 -4.49 2.55 0.33
C LEU A 270 -5.48 2.38 1.49
N LEU A 271 -6.38 3.35 1.68
CA LEU A 271 -7.43 3.28 2.68
C LEU A 271 -8.36 2.10 2.40
N ALA A 272 -8.88 1.99 1.16
CA ALA A 272 -9.74 0.87 0.75
C ALA A 272 -9.07 -0.50 0.90
N GLN A 273 -7.77 -0.61 0.59
CA GLN A 273 -7.00 -1.84 0.78
C GLN A 273 -6.85 -2.22 2.26
N GLY A 274 -6.69 -1.22 3.14
CA GLY A 274 -6.65 -1.40 4.59
C GLY A 274 -8.01 -1.83 5.15
N THR A 275 -9.10 -1.20 4.71
CA THR A 275 -10.46 -1.52 5.19
C THR A 275 -10.98 -2.85 4.67
N GLY A 276 -10.61 -3.23 3.44
CA GLY A 276 -11.01 -4.49 2.82
C GLY A 276 -10.43 -5.75 3.47
N ARG A 277 -9.71 -5.61 4.59
CA ARG A 277 -9.23 -6.74 5.41
C ARG A 277 -10.29 -7.27 6.37
N LEU A 278 -11.27 -6.44 6.72
CA LEU A 278 -12.24 -6.71 7.78
C LEU A 278 -13.29 -7.76 7.38
N ILE A 279 -13.88 -7.61 6.19
CA ILE A 279 -14.97 -8.48 5.72
C ILE A 279 -14.46 -9.32 4.54
N ARG A 280 -14.36 -10.63 4.75
CA ARG A 280 -13.89 -11.61 3.78
C ARG A 280 -14.87 -12.76 3.56
N THR A 281 -15.72 -13.02 4.55
CA THR A 281 -16.82 -13.98 4.49
C THR A 281 -18.16 -13.29 4.71
N ILE A 282 -19.25 -13.97 4.34
CA ILE A 282 -20.63 -13.51 4.58
C ILE A 282 -21.02 -13.47 6.07
N HIS A 283 -20.19 -14.02 6.95
CA HIS A 283 -20.42 -14.04 8.39
C HIS A 283 -19.53 -13.06 9.16
N ASP A 284 -18.51 -12.51 8.50
CA ASP A 284 -17.61 -11.57 9.15
C ASP A 284 -18.38 -10.32 9.55
N ARG A 285 -18.07 -9.80 10.74
CA ARG A 285 -18.62 -8.55 11.26
C ARG A 285 -17.52 -7.79 11.96
N GLY A 286 -17.57 -6.47 11.90
CA GLY A 286 -16.59 -5.68 12.62
C GLY A 286 -16.64 -4.17 12.42
N VAL A 287 -15.63 -3.50 12.93
CA VAL A 287 -15.48 -2.05 12.87
C VAL A 287 -14.21 -1.68 12.13
N VAL A 288 -14.32 -0.74 11.21
CA VAL A 288 -13.18 0.02 10.69
C VAL A 288 -13.13 1.34 11.44
N ALA A 289 -12.10 1.57 12.25
CA ALA A 289 -11.91 2.81 13.00
C ALA A 289 -10.81 3.67 12.34
N VAL A 290 -11.18 4.85 11.85
CA VAL A 290 -10.20 5.83 11.32
C VAL A 290 -10.02 6.95 12.34
N LEU A 291 -8.83 7.02 12.93
CA LEU A 291 -8.48 7.93 14.02
C LEU A 291 -7.97 9.29 13.51
N ASP A 292 -8.42 9.67 12.31
CA ASP A 292 -8.06 10.89 11.64
C ASP A 292 -9.32 11.74 11.39
N PRO A 293 -9.48 12.88 12.10
CA PRO A 293 -10.70 13.68 12.01
C PRO A 293 -10.91 14.26 10.61
N ARG A 294 -9.86 14.28 9.76
CA ARG A 294 -9.97 14.73 8.37
C ARG A 294 -10.90 13.84 7.53
N LEU A 295 -11.10 12.56 7.88
CA LEU A 295 -12.05 11.70 7.17
C LEU A 295 -13.49 12.19 7.35
N GLY A 296 -13.82 12.88 8.44
CA GLY A 296 -15.14 13.47 8.63
C GLY A 296 -15.20 14.98 8.42
N LYS A 297 -14.07 15.70 8.46
CA LYS A 297 -14.07 17.18 8.42
C LYS A 297 -13.55 17.77 7.11
N ALA A 298 -12.67 17.09 6.38
CA ALA A 298 -12.04 17.67 5.19
C ALA A 298 -13.01 17.78 4.00
N ASN A 299 -12.77 18.75 3.12
CA ASN A 299 -13.54 18.95 1.90
C ASN A 299 -13.49 17.75 0.94
N TYR A 300 -12.36 17.03 0.90
CA TYR A 300 -12.15 15.84 0.08
C TYR A 300 -12.73 14.55 0.68
N ARG A 301 -13.35 14.61 1.87
CA ARG A 301 -13.79 13.41 2.61
C ARG A 301 -14.66 12.46 1.80
N TRP A 302 -15.58 13.01 0.99
CA TRP A 302 -16.54 12.20 0.24
C TRP A 302 -15.85 11.35 -0.81
N TYR A 303 -14.77 11.85 -1.42
CA TYR A 303 -13.95 11.06 -2.32
C TYR A 303 -13.37 9.83 -1.61
N LEU A 304 -12.82 10.00 -0.40
CA LEU A 304 -12.30 8.87 0.38
C LEU A 304 -13.42 7.89 0.76
N VAL A 305 -14.51 8.39 1.35
CA VAL A 305 -15.61 7.56 1.86
C VAL A 305 -16.31 6.78 0.74
N GLN A 306 -16.49 7.37 -0.44
CA GLN A 306 -17.12 6.71 -1.60
C GLN A 306 -16.25 5.59 -2.20
N ASN A 307 -14.94 5.61 -1.96
CA ASN A 307 -14.03 4.54 -2.39
C ASN A 307 -13.91 3.42 -1.35
N LEU A 308 -14.55 3.54 -0.18
CA LEU A 308 -14.60 2.48 0.81
C LEU A 308 -15.84 1.59 0.58
N PRO A 309 -15.83 0.35 1.09
CA PRO A 309 -17.04 -0.46 1.16
C PRO A 309 -18.19 0.31 1.82
N PRO A 310 -19.45 0.11 1.39
CA PRO A 310 -20.61 0.88 1.83
C PRO A 310 -21.08 0.47 3.24
N MET A 311 -20.23 0.71 4.24
CA MET A 311 -20.48 0.42 5.65
C MET A 311 -21.45 1.43 6.26
N ALA A 312 -22.16 1.02 7.31
CA ALA A 312 -22.81 1.99 8.21
C ALA A 312 -21.73 2.93 8.79
N ARG A 313 -22.09 4.17 9.13
CA ARG A 313 -21.10 5.19 9.53
C ARG A 313 -21.49 5.81 10.86
N THR A 314 -20.51 5.94 11.74
CA THR A 314 -20.68 6.66 12.99
C THR A 314 -19.48 7.56 13.32
N LYS A 315 -19.76 8.57 14.13
CA LYS A 315 -18.78 9.45 14.78
C LYS A 315 -18.76 9.24 16.30
N ASP A 316 -19.61 8.36 16.80
CA ASP A 316 -19.74 8.06 18.22
C ASP A 316 -18.93 6.81 18.55
N ARG A 317 -18.02 6.95 19.52
CA ARG A 317 -17.23 5.84 20.04
C ARG A 317 -18.10 4.80 20.71
N GLU A 318 -19.17 5.22 21.39
CA GLU A 318 -20.05 4.33 22.13
C GLU A 318 -20.72 3.35 21.17
N GLU A 319 -21.33 3.84 20.09
CA GLU A 319 -21.89 3.01 19.01
C GLU A 319 -20.86 2.01 18.43
N ALA A 320 -19.61 2.46 18.24
CA ALA A 320 -18.55 1.58 17.74
C ALA A 320 -18.19 0.47 18.74
N THR A 321 -18.02 0.81 20.02
CA THR A 321 -17.71 -0.16 21.06
C THR A 321 -18.88 -1.12 21.35
N ASP A 322 -20.11 -0.65 21.26
CA ASP A 322 -21.30 -1.50 21.44
C ASP A 322 -21.46 -2.47 20.28
N PHE A 323 -21.18 -2.03 19.05
CA PHE A 323 -21.13 -2.92 17.90
C PHE A 323 -20.08 -4.03 18.10
N LEU A 324 -18.85 -3.68 18.52
CA LEU A 324 -17.79 -4.65 18.82
C LEU A 324 -18.21 -5.66 19.91
N ARG A 325 -18.75 -5.17 21.03
CA ARG A 325 -19.25 -6.02 22.12
C ARG A 325 -20.38 -6.95 21.66
N SER A 326 -21.23 -6.49 20.75
CA SER A 326 -22.31 -7.31 20.19
C SER A 326 -21.78 -8.50 19.37
N ILE A 327 -20.61 -8.34 18.73
CA ILE A 327 -19.96 -9.42 17.99
C ILE A 327 -19.40 -10.45 18.96
N SER A 328 -18.69 -10.02 20.01
CA SER A 328 -18.18 -10.92 21.05
C SER A 328 -19.28 -11.71 21.74
N ARG A 329 -20.43 -11.09 22.05
CA ARG A 329 -21.58 -11.78 22.67
C ARG A 329 -22.30 -12.78 21.76
N ALA A 330 -22.17 -12.63 20.45
CA ALA A 330 -22.82 -13.50 19.48
C ALA A 330 -21.99 -14.76 19.16
N ARG A 331 -20.78 -14.85 19.71
CA ARG A 331 -19.87 -16.00 19.63
C ARG A 331 -20.03 -16.90 20.85
#